data_AF-A0A2T0MSH9-F1
#
_entry.id   AF-A0A2T0MSH9-F1
#
_cell.length_a   1.000
_cell.length_b   1.000
_cell.length_c   1.000
_cell.angle_alpha   90.00
_cell.angle_beta   90.00
_cell.angle_gamma   90.00
#
_symmetry.space_group_name_H-M   'P 1'
#
loop_
_entity.id
_entity.type
_entity.pdbx_description
1 polymer ?
#
loop_
_entity_poly.entity_id
_entity_poly.type
_entity_poly.pdbx_seq_one_letter_code
_entity_poly.pdbx_strand_id
1 'polypeptide(L)'
;MSAKFATYIAVVGPSSATHRELRIAEEVGRLLAKRSAIVLCGGLGGIMEAVSRGATQAGGLALGFLPGVDRFEGNPYLTIALATGMGELRNAMLIRAADAVIAIGGSWGTMSEVSLAMRTGKPLVAVRPWRISGNLFHSNRRIRVVRSARQATDIASMASSAATRAAPSLPGHSRSDPVDVWRAYELAQKHYESDLQLFSTRMNLFLLVQSALVALTATLASQNVKEFDAKTVSAFGLLLASGWFVVAASSYVWIHTWRLQMIKLGLAAQEETGVSTSSAAFDRHTRRDLHIGSRAAKLPEVISWYVRPTLISCLLPLLFIAGWIYIGWLRL
;
A
#
# COMPACT_ATOMS: atom_id res chain seq x y z
N MET A 1 -8.72 -16.35 36.34
CA MET A 1 -7.88 -15.13 36.28
C MET A 1 -7.65 -14.77 34.83
N SER A 2 -8.20 -13.67 34.32
CA SER A 2 -7.87 -13.22 32.96
C SER A 2 -6.42 -12.73 32.97
N ALA A 3 -5.55 -13.33 32.16
CA ALA A 3 -4.19 -12.83 31.98
C ALA A 3 -4.28 -11.38 31.50
N LYS A 4 -3.82 -10.44 32.33
CA LYS A 4 -3.83 -9.01 32.00
C LYS A 4 -2.63 -8.77 31.08
N PHE A 5 -2.87 -8.72 29.77
CA PHE A 5 -1.82 -8.35 28.82
C PHE A 5 -1.26 -6.98 29.18
N ALA A 6 0.07 -6.84 29.15
CA ALA A 6 0.73 -5.58 29.42
C ALA A 6 0.45 -4.59 28.28
N THR A 7 0.15 -3.34 28.61
CA THR A 7 -0.13 -2.28 27.64
C THR A 7 1.14 -1.84 26.93
N TYR A 8 1.15 -1.85 25.60
CA TYR A 8 2.29 -1.47 24.78
C TYR A 8 2.08 -0.07 24.19
N ILE A 9 2.95 0.88 24.51
CA ILE A 9 2.85 2.25 24.01
C ILE A 9 4.08 2.56 23.16
N ALA A 10 3.87 2.81 21.87
CA ALA A 10 4.94 3.29 21.00
C ALA A 10 5.18 4.78 21.24
N VAL A 11 6.44 5.16 21.43
CA VAL A 11 6.88 6.55 21.50
C VAL A 11 7.84 6.82 20.35
N VAL A 12 7.42 7.71 19.46
CA VAL A 12 8.11 8.03 18.22
C VAL A 12 8.52 9.50 18.17
N GLY A 13 9.64 9.79 17.52
CA GLY A 13 10.17 11.16 17.43
C GLY A 13 11.56 11.21 16.80
N PRO A 14 12.09 12.41 16.53
CA PRO A 14 13.36 12.58 15.85
C PRO A 14 14.57 12.16 16.68
N SER A 15 15.66 11.80 15.99
CA SER A 15 17.00 11.67 16.56
C SER A 15 17.59 13.02 16.98
N SER A 16 17.33 14.07 16.19
CA SER A 16 17.67 15.45 16.52
C SER A 16 16.46 16.17 17.12
N ALA A 17 16.45 16.31 18.45
CA ALA A 17 15.35 16.90 19.20
C ALA A 17 15.84 18.03 20.11
N THR A 18 14.96 18.99 20.38
CA THR A 18 15.28 20.08 21.31
C THR A 18 15.39 19.56 22.75
N HIS A 19 16.18 20.24 23.59
CA HIS A 19 16.27 19.93 25.02
C HIS A 19 14.90 19.84 25.72
N ARG A 20 13.94 20.65 25.28
CA ARG A 20 12.57 20.62 25.81
C ARG A 20 11.83 19.35 25.42
N GLU A 21 11.96 18.90 24.17
CA GLU A 21 11.34 17.66 23.70
C GLU A 21 11.98 16.43 24.35
N LEU A 22 13.30 16.42 24.54
CA LEU A 22 14.00 15.36 25.26
C LEU A 22 13.51 15.24 26.71
N ARG A 23 13.38 16.35 27.44
CA ARG A 23 12.81 16.34 28.80
C ARG A 23 11.36 15.83 28.82
N ILE A 24 10.57 16.19 27.81
CA ILE A 24 9.20 15.68 27.69
C ILE A 24 9.21 14.17 27.42
N ALA A 25 10.07 13.69 26.53
CA ALA A 25 10.17 12.26 26.19
C ALA A 25 10.60 11.42 27.41
N GLU A 26 11.59 11.90 28.17
CA GLU A 26 12.03 11.26 29.41
C GLU A 26 10.91 11.21 30.46
N GLU A 27 10.20 12.32 30.65
CA GLU A 27 9.03 12.36 31.54
C GLU A 27 7.90 11.43 31.06
N VAL A 28 7.65 11.34 29.75
CA VAL A 28 6.69 10.38 29.18
C VAL A 28 7.10 8.96 29.52
N GLY A 29 8.37 8.58 29.32
CA GLY A 29 8.89 7.25 29.67
C GLY A 29 8.68 6.93 31.15
N ARG A 30 9.03 7.88 32.02
CA ARG A 30 8.85 7.76 33.48
C ARG A 30 7.40 7.55 33.88
N LEU A 31 6.47 8.27 33.24
CA LEU A 31 5.03 8.16 33.52
C LEU A 31 4.43 6.85 32.96
N LEU A 32 4.90 6.38 31.81
CA LEU A 32 4.48 5.09 31.23
C LEU A 32 4.90 3.91 32.11
N ALA A 33 6.15 3.92 32.56
CA ALA A 33 6.67 2.90 33.49
C ALA A 33 5.86 2.83 34.79
N LYS A 34 5.53 3.99 35.38
CA LYS A 34 4.68 4.08 36.58
C LYS A 34 3.26 3.54 36.38
N ARG A 35 2.82 3.35 35.13
CA ARG A 35 1.53 2.76 34.75
C ARG A 35 1.66 1.30 34.30
N SER A 36 2.82 0.70 34.50
CA SER A 36 3.13 -0.67 34.06
C SER A 36 2.96 -0.87 32.55
N ALA A 37 3.10 0.19 31.76
CA ALA A 37 3.12 0.11 30.31
C ALA A 37 4.55 -0.22 29.83
N ILE A 38 4.64 -1.04 28.78
CA ILE A 38 5.90 -1.30 28.07
C ILE A 38 6.06 -0.22 27.02
N VAL A 39 7.23 0.44 27.03
CA VAL A 39 7.58 1.46 26.03
C VAL A 39 8.16 0.75 24.81
N LEU A 40 7.57 1.01 23.63
CA LEU A 40 8.13 0.61 22.35
C LEU A 40 8.76 1.83 21.67
N CYS A 41 9.95 1.72 21.11
CA CYS A 41 10.59 2.79 20.34
C CYS A 41 11.50 2.24 19.24
N GLY A 42 12.05 3.11 18.39
CA GLY A 42 13.06 2.73 17.38
C GLY A 42 14.48 2.55 17.94
N GLY A 43 14.69 2.69 19.25
CA GLY A 43 15.89 2.24 19.94
C GLY A 43 17.22 2.97 19.70
N LEU A 44 17.28 3.98 18.83
CA LEU A 44 18.48 4.81 18.63
C LEU A 44 18.46 6.06 19.53
N GLY A 45 19.20 7.12 19.17
CA GLY A 45 19.33 8.37 19.92
C GLY A 45 18.09 9.28 19.91
N GLY A 46 18.22 10.44 20.57
CA GLY A 46 17.20 11.51 20.54
C GLY A 46 15.98 11.21 21.40
N ILE A 47 14.78 11.37 20.85
CA ILE A 47 13.52 11.09 21.57
C ILE A 47 13.47 9.65 22.08
N MET A 48 13.94 8.71 21.26
CA MET A 48 13.88 7.27 21.57
C MET A 48 14.80 6.91 22.75
N GLU A 49 15.99 7.50 22.82
CA GLU A 49 16.89 7.34 23.95
C GLU A 49 16.31 7.99 25.22
N ALA A 50 15.82 9.23 25.11
CA ALA A 50 15.26 9.94 26.26
C ALA A 50 14.06 9.21 26.89
N VAL A 51 13.12 8.72 26.07
CA VAL A 51 11.98 7.95 26.57
C VAL A 51 12.42 6.61 27.18
N SER A 52 13.40 5.93 26.58
CA SER A 52 13.94 4.67 27.10
C SER A 52 14.60 4.90 28.46
N ARG A 53 15.40 5.97 28.59
CA ARG A 53 16.01 6.40 29.85
C ARG A 53 14.97 6.62 30.94
N GLY A 54 13.94 7.42 30.66
CA GLY A 54 12.89 7.71 31.62
C GLY A 54 12.11 6.48 32.06
N ALA A 55 11.83 5.56 31.13
CA ALA A 55 11.15 4.31 31.43
C ALA A 55 12.01 3.38 32.31
N THR A 56 13.25 3.13 31.91
CA THR A 56 14.18 2.23 32.59
C THR A 56 14.56 2.74 33.98
N GLN A 57 14.83 4.03 34.14
CA GLN A 57 15.11 4.63 35.46
C GLN A 57 13.91 4.57 36.43
N ALA A 58 12.70 4.47 35.90
CA ALA A 58 11.48 4.28 36.69
C ALA A 58 11.13 2.79 36.93
N GLY A 59 12.02 1.86 36.58
CA GLY A 59 11.80 0.42 36.71
C GLY A 59 10.85 -0.19 35.67
N GLY A 60 10.60 0.52 34.56
CA GLY A 60 9.80 0.04 33.44
C GLY A 60 10.61 -0.72 32.40
N LEU A 61 9.92 -1.22 31.37
CA LEU A 61 10.53 -1.92 30.23
C LEU A 61 10.53 -1.04 28.99
N ALA A 62 11.69 -0.94 28.34
CA ALA A 62 11.86 -0.29 27.05
C ALA A 62 12.32 -1.31 25.99
N LEU A 63 11.50 -1.53 24.96
CA LEU A 63 11.77 -2.38 23.81
C LEU A 63 12.10 -1.51 22.59
N GLY A 64 13.33 -1.65 22.08
CA GLY A 64 13.81 -0.96 20.90
C GLY A 64 13.79 -1.84 19.66
N PHE A 65 13.06 -1.45 18.63
CA PHE A 65 13.13 -2.07 17.30
C PHE A 65 14.28 -1.42 16.56
N LEU A 66 15.44 -2.06 16.40
CA LEU A 66 16.64 -1.50 15.77
C LEU A 66 16.67 -1.75 14.25
N PRO A 67 17.28 -0.87 13.43
CA PRO A 67 17.22 -0.97 11.97
C PRO A 67 18.28 -1.92 11.42
N GLY A 68 19.43 -2.00 12.09
CA GLY A 68 20.54 -2.89 11.80
C GLY A 68 20.32 -4.30 12.32
N VAL A 69 21.34 -5.13 12.12
CA VAL A 69 21.41 -6.53 12.53
C VAL A 69 22.12 -6.73 13.87
N ASP A 70 22.78 -5.69 14.38
CA ASP A 70 23.47 -5.74 15.66
C ASP A 70 22.61 -5.12 16.77
N ARG A 71 22.37 -5.89 17.83
CA ARG A 71 21.61 -5.44 19.00
C ARG A 71 22.37 -4.43 19.87
N PHE A 72 23.70 -4.38 19.76
CA PHE A 72 24.55 -3.48 20.53
C PHE A 72 24.56 -2.03 19.98
N GLU A 73 23.98 -1.80 18.80
CA GLU A 73 23.76 -0.46 18.24
C GLU A 73 22.64 0.32 18.95
N GLY A 74 21.85 -0.34 19.79
CA GLY A 74 20.78 0.28 20.56
C GLY A 74 21.30 1.21 21.65
N ASN A 75 20.48 2.19 22.01
CA ASN A 75 20.80 3.08 23.13
C ASN A 75 20.90 2.28 24.46
N PRO A 76 21.74 2.72 25.41
CA PRO A 76 22.07 1.94 26.61
C PRO A 76 20.91 1.77 27.60
N TYR A 77 19.79 2.47 27.39
CA TYR A 77 18.63 2.41 28.27
C TYR A 77 17.57 1.40 27.79
N LEU A 78 17.78 0.73 26.66
CA LEU A 78 16.89 -0.35 26.22
C LEU A 78 17.00 -1.54 27.17
N THR A 79 15.87 -2.02 27.65
CA THR A 79 15.80 -3.29 28.38
C THR A 79 15.86 -4.47 27.41
N ILE A 80 15.27 -4.30 26.23
CA ILE A 80 15.29 -5.29 25.16
C ILE A 80 15.61 -4.56 23.85
N ALA A 81 16.65 -5.01 23.17
CA ALA A 81 17.05 -4.52 21.85
C ALA A 81 16.75 -5.60 20.79
N LEU A 82 15.82 -5.31 19.88
CA LEU A 82 15.42 -6.19 18.80
C LEU A 82 16.06 -5.71 17.49
N ALA A 83 17.19 -6.32 17.11
CA ALA A 83 17.83 -6.07 15.82
C ALA A 83 17.01 -6.68 14.67
N THR A 84 16.33 -5.83 13.89
CA THR A 84 15.40 -6.30 12.85
C THR A 84 16.08 -6.54 11.50
N GLY A 85 17.18 -5.85 11.20
CA GLY A 85 17.80 -5.85 9.87
C GLY A 85 16.93 -5.27 8.75
N MET A 86 15.84 -4.57 9.09
CA MET A 86 14.84 -4.11 8.13
C MET A 86 14.95 -2.63 7.75
N GLY A 87 15.96 -1.92 8.24
CA GLY A 87 16.07 -0.47 8.04
C GLY A 87 14.79 0.25 8.48
N GLU A 88 14.25 1.10 7.62
CA GLU A 88 13.02 1.86 7.89
C GLU A 88 11.73 1.03 7.88
N LEU A 89 11.73 -0.18 7.31
CA LEU A 89 10.54 -1.03 7.28
C LEU A 89 10.11 -1.49 8.68
N ARG A 90 11.06 -1.51 9.64
CA ARG A 90 10.80 -1.82 11.06
C ARG A 90 9.73 -0.91 11.68
N ASN A 91 9.58 0.31 11.17
CA ASN A 91 8.63 1.30 11.68
C ASN A 91 7.20 0.73 11.61
N ALA A 92 6.94 -0.16 10.65
CA ALA A 92 5.68 -0.85 10.57
C ALA A 92 5.46 -1.87 11.69
N MET A 93 6.48 -2.63 12.04
CA MET A 93 6.41 -3.57 13.17
C MET A 93 6.18 -2.83 14.49
N LEU A 94 6.90 -1.73 14.72
CA LEU A 94 6.76 -0.88 15.90
C LEU A 94 5.31 -0.41 16.09
N ILE A 95 4.71 0.16 15.05
CA ILE A 95 3.35 0.71 15.12
C ILE A 95 2.29 -0.38 15.23
N ARG A 96 2.48 -1.52 14.56
CA ARG A 96 1.53 -2.64 14.65
C ARG A 96 1.54 -3.28 16.04
N ALA A 97 2.70 -3.38 16.67
CA ALA A 97 2.88 -3.95 18.00
C ALA A 97 2.29 -3.07 19.13
N ALA A 98 2.13 -1.76 18.92
CA ALA A 98 1.65 -0.84 19.95
C ALA A 98 0.12 -0.84 20.09
N ASP A 99 -0.39 -0.66 21.30
CA ASP A 99 -1.81 -0.40 21.58
C ASP A 99 -2.19 1.06 21.32
N ALA A 100 -1.24 1.99 21.55
CA ALA A 100 -1.36 3.40 21.22
C ALA A 100 0.01 4.02 20.91
N VAL A 101 0.00 5.17 20.25
CA VAL A 101 1.20 5.87 19.78
C VAL A 101 1.25 7.29 20.35
N ILE A 102 2.43 7.67 20.86
CA ILE A 102 2.77 9.04 21.26
C ILE A 102 3.86 9.54 20.31
N ALA A 103 3.57 10.57 19.51
CA ALA A 103 4.55 11.23 18.65
C ALA A 103 5.04 12.52 19.31
N ILE A 104 6.35 12.65 19.54
CA ILE A 104 6.96 13.83 20.17
C ILE A 104 7.85 14.54 19.14
N GLY A 105 7.61 15.84 18.94
CA GLY A 105 8.30 16.62 17.91
C GLY A 105 7.89 16.20 16.49
N GLY A 106 8.80 16.33 15.53
CA GLY A 106 8.56 15.92 14.15
C GLY A 106 9.84 15.62 13.39
N SER A 107 9.74 14.71 12.42
CA SER A 107 10.69 14.46 11.34
C SER A 107 9.97 13.67 10.26
N TRP A 108 10.61 13.44 9.11
CA TRP A 108 10.05 12.58 8.06
C TRP A 108 9.82 11.15 8.53
N GLY A 109 10.73 10.57 9.32
CA GLY A 109 10.56 9.24 9.92
C GLY A 109 9.36 9.20 10.87
N THR A 110 9.26 10.18 11.78
CA THR A 110 8.13 10.31 12.70
C THR A 110 6.80 10.47 11.95
N MET A 111 6.79 11.16 10.81
CA MET A 111 5.58 11.31 10.02
C MET A 111 5.17 10.01 9.31
N SER A 112 6.13 9.18 8.88
CA SER A 112 5.85 7.85 8.35
C SER A 112 5.13 6.98 9.38
N GLU A 113 5.62 6.98 10.62
CA GLU A 113 5.03 6.26 11.75
C GLU A 113 3.64 6.80 12.14
N VAL A 114 3.48 8.12 12.18
CA VAL A 114 2.17 8.79 12.37
C VAL A 114 1.18 8.36 11.29
N SER A 115 1.60 8.39 10.03
CA SER A 115 0.75 8.02 8.88
C SER A 115 0.32 6.56 8.98
N LEU A 116 1.23 5.68 9.41
CA LEU A 116 0.92 4.28 9.61
C LEU A 116 -0.01 4.04 10.80
N ALA A 117 0.17 4.76 11.91
CA ALA A 117 -0.73 4.69 13.06
C ALA A 117 -2.16 5.06 12.66
N MET A 118 -2.30 6.13 11.87
CA MET A 118 -3.59 6.56 11.32
C MET A 118 -4.21 5.52 10.37
N ARG A 119 -3.39 4.95 9.48
CA ARG A 119 -3.82 3.90 8.54
C ARG A 119 -4.33 2.67 9.27
N THR A 120 -3.68 2.31 10.37
CA THR A 120 -3.94 1.09 11.15
C THR A 120 -4.94 1.30 12.29
N GLY A 121 -5.51 2.51 12.42
CA GLY A 121 -6.50 2.83 13.45
C GLY A 121 -5.94 2.89 14.88
N LYS A 122 -4.62 2.98 15.04
CA LYS A 122 -4.00 3.07 16.36
C LYS A 122 -4.29 4.45 16.96
N PRO A 123 -4.76 4.54 18.23
CA PRO A 123 -4.88 5.81 18.91
C PRO A 123 -3.56 6.58 18.90
N LEU A 124 -3.61 7.85 18.51
CA LEU A 124 -2.42 8.68 18.31
C LEU A 124 -2.53 10.00 19.08
N VAL A 125 -1.48 10.29 19.86
CA VAL A 125 -1.31 11.55 20.58
C VAL A 125 -0.05 12.24 20.10
N ALA A 126 -0.15 13.50 19.68
CA ALA A 126 0.97 14.28 19.18
C ALA A 126 1.37 15.35 20.20
N VAL A 127 2.64 15.39 20.60
CA VAL A 127 3.21 16.35 21.54
C VAL A 127 4.15 17.28 20.80
N ARG A 128 3.78 18.55 20.73
CA ARG A 128 4.54 19.58 19.97
C ARG A 128 4.87 19.16 18.51
N PRO A 129 3.89 18.68 17.71
CA PRO A 129 4.17 18.26 16.35
C PRO A 129 4.62 19.42 15.46
N TRP A 130 5.40 19.09 14.42
CA TRP A 130 5.71 20.04 13.36
C TRP A 130 4.44 20.52 12.66
N ARG A 131 4.49 21.78 12.19
CA ARG A 131 3.47 22.33 11.30
C ARG A 131 3.95 22.11 9.87
N ILE A 132 3.31 21.20 9.17
CA ILE A 132 3.48 21.04 7.72
C ILE A 132 2.46 21.96 7.05
N SER A 133 2.75 22.46 5.84
CA SER A 133 1.82 23.33 5.11
C SER A 133 0.46 22.63 4.98
N GLY A 134 -0.57 23.21 5.60
CA GLY A 134 -1.83 22.55 5.90
C GLY A 134 -1.81 21.89 7.28
N ASN A 135 -2.75 22.29 8.15
CA ASN A 135 -2.84 21.92 9.57
C ASN A 135 -3.09 20.42 9.85
N LEU A 136 -2.41 19.45 9.20
CA LEU A 136 -2.65 17.99 9.29
C LEU A 136 -2.94 17.47 10.71
N PHE A 137 -2.15 17.91 11.69
CA PHE A 137 -2.30 17.51 13.09
C PHE A 137 -3.49 18.18 13.80
N HIS A 138 -3.87 19.40 13.39
CA HIS A 138 -4.95 20.16 14.03
C HIS A 138 -6.30 20.00 13.29
N SER A 139 -6.29 19.68 11.99
CA SER A 139 -7.49 19.46 11.19
C SER A 139 -8.02 18.03 11.31
N ASN A 140 -7.20 17.09 11.79
CA ASN A 140 -7.58 15.69 11.90
C ASN A 140 -8.08 15.34 13.31
N ARG A 141 -9.39 15.08 13.45
CA ARG A 141 -10.02 14.70 14.73
C ARG A 141 -9.49 13.40 15.34
N ARG A 142 -8.78 12.56 14.57
CA ARG A 142 -8.18 11.31 15.07
C ARG A 142 -6.85 11.53 15.80
N ILE A 143 -6.26 12.72 15.70
CA ILE A 143 -5.01 13.06 16.38
C ILE A 143 -5.32 14.00 17.54
N ARG A 144 -4.86 13.63 18.74
CA ARG A 144 -4.95 14.52 19.91
C ARG A 144 -3.64 15.27 20.07
N VAL A 145 -3.66 16.58 19.85
CA VAL A 145 -2.48 17.44 20.02
C VAL A 145 -2.42 17.96 21.46
N VAL A 146 -1.30 17.73 22.14
CA VAL A 146 -1.08 18.14 23.53
C VAL A 146 0.28 18.84 23.71
N ARG A 147 0.49 19.44 24.88
CA ARG A 147 1.72 20.19 25.20
C ARG A 147 2.54 19.61 26.34
N SER A 148 1.99 18.69 27.13
CA SER A 148 2.65 18.13 28.31
C SER A 148 2.73 16.61 28.25
N ALA A 149 3.78 16.06 28.87
CA ALA A 149 3.98 14.63 29.02
C ALA A 149 2.79 13.96 29.73
N ARG A 150 2.30 14.57 30.83
CA ARG A 150 1.16 14.06 31.61
C ARG A 150 -0.08 13.85 30.74
N GLN A 151 -0.49 14.88 29.99
CA GLN A 151 -1.65 14.77 29.08
C GLN A 151 -1.43 13.69 28.02
N ALA A 152 -0.21 13.61 27.47
CA ALA A 152 0.11 12.63 26.46
C ALA A 152 -0.07 11.19 26.99
N THR A 153 0.51 10.92 28.15
CA THR A 153 0.43 9.60 28.79
C THR A 153 -1.01 9.28 29.21
N ASP A 154 -1.75 10.24 29.80
CA ASP A 154 -3.13 10.01 30.27
C ASP A 154 -4.04 9.58 29.12
N ILE A 155 -4.00 10.34 28.03
CA ILE A 155 -4.81 10.07 26.84
C ILE A 155 -4.39 8.74 26.20
N ALA A 156 -3.10 8.46 26.10
CA ALA A 156 -2.61 7.22 25.50
C ALA A 156 -3.00 5.98 26.33
N SER A 157 -2.84 6.02 27.66
CA SER A 157 -3.25 4.93 28.56
C SER A 157 -4.76 4.69 28.53
N MET A 158 -5.56 5.77 28.52
CA MET A 158 -7.02 5.66 28.41
C MET A 158 -7.44 5.07 27.06
N ALA A 159 -6.82 5.53 25.97
CA ALA A 159 -7.15 5.07 24.63
C ALA A 159 -6.71 3.62 24.40
N SER A 160 -5.55 3.21 24.92
CA SER A 160 -5.12 1.80 24.94
C SER A 160 -6.11 0.95 25.74
N SER A 161 -6.52 1.38 26.94
CA SER A 161 -7.50 0.62 27.74
C SER A 161 -8.88 0.49 27.06
N ALA A 162 -9.27 1.47 26.25
CA ALA A 162 -10.46 1.38 25.41
C ALA A 162 -10.24 0.44 24.22
N ALA A 163 -9.08 0.52 23.56
CA ALA A 163 -8.71 -0.33 22.45
C ALA A 163 -8.49 -1.81 22.85
N THR A 164 -7.99 -2.10 24.06
CA THR A 164 -7.84 -3.45 24.61
C THR A 164 -9.19 -4.04 25.01
N ARG A 165 -10.14 -3.22 25.48
CA ARG A 165 -11.54 -3.66 25.73
C ARG A 165 -12.35 -3.82 24.45
N ALA A 166 -12.01 -3.04 23.42
CA ALA A 166 -12.51 -3.19 22.06
C ALA A 166 -11.63 -4.12 21.21
N ALA A 167 -10.61 -4.76 21.81
CA ALA A 167 -9.74 -5.67 21.08
C ALA A 167 -10.64 -6.83 20.65
N PRO A 168 -10.73 -7.12 19.35
CA PRO A 168 -11.52 -8.25 18.93
C PRO A 168 -10.90 -9.48 19.59
N SER A 169 -11.69 -10.20 20.38
CA SER A 169 -11.59 -11.66 20.34
C SER A 169 -11.42 -12.02 18.87
N LEU A 170 -10.37 -12.79 18.51
CA LEU A 170 -10.22 -13.35 17.16
C LEU A 170 -11.64 -13.62 16.63
N PRO A 171 -12.12 -12.88 15.62
CA PRO A 171 -13.53 -12.94 15.33
C PRO A 171 -13.83 -14.38 14.96
N GLY A 172 -14.64 -15.04 15.78
CA GLY A 172 -15.51 -16.08 15.27
C GLY A 172 -16.40 -15.36 14.27
N HIS A 173 -15.92 -15.29 13.01
CA HIS A 173 -16.61 -14.76 11.83
C HIS A 173 -17.68 -13.72 12.18
N SER A 174 -17.28 -12.62 12.82
CA SER A 174 -18.13 -11.44 12.90
C SER A 174 -18.17 -10.89 11.48
N ARG A 175 -19.36 -10.92 10.86
CA ARG A 175 -19.63 -10.38 9.52
C ARG A 175 -18.79 -9.12 9.29
N SER A 176 -17.94 -9.18 8.27
CA SER A 176 -17.13 -8.05 7.80
C SER A 176 -18.05 -6.83 7.64
N ASP A 177 -17.63 -5.63 8.06
CA ASP A 177 -18.39 -4.41 7.78
C ASP A 177 -18.63 -4.36 6.26
N PRO A 178 -19.88 -4.32 5.79
CA PRO A 178 -20.19 -4.28 4.36
C PRO A 178 -19.38 -3.22 3.61
N VAL A 179 -19.11 -2.08 4.25
CA VAL A 179 -18.32 -0.99 3.67
C VAL A 179 -16.88 -1.42 3.43
N ASP A 180 -16.28 -2.20 4.32
CA ASP A 180 -14.90 -2.67 4.19
C ASP A 180 -14.78 -3.76 3.11
N VAL A 181 -15.77 -4.65 3.00
CA VAL A 181 -15.83 -5.66 1.92
C VAL A 181 -15.89 -4.97 0.56
N TRP A 182 -16.79 -3.99 0.42
CA TRP A 182 -16.93 -3.23 -0.82
C TRP A 182 -15.69 -2.37 -1.13
N ARG A 183 -15.02 -1.82 -0.11
CA ARG A 183 -13.78 -1.06 -0.30
C ARG A 183 -12.62 -1.94 -0.76
N ALA A 184 -12.50 -3.15 -0.23
CA ALA A 184 -11.52 -4.12 -0.68
C ALA A 184 -11.80 -4.55 -2.13
N TYR A 185 -13.08 -4.79 -2.46
CA TYR A 185 -13.52 -5.09 -3.82
C TYR A 185 -13.18 -3.95 -4.81
N GLU A 186 -13.45 -2.70 -4.44
CA GLU A 186 -13.12 -1.52 -5.25
C GLU A 186 -11.62 -1.38 -5.49
N LEU A 187 -10.81 -1.65 -4.47
CA LEU A 187 -9.36 -1.60 -4.61
C LEU A 187 -8.87 -2.66 -5.60
N ALA A 188 -9.38 -3.89 -5.50
CA ALA A 188 -9.07 -4.96 -6.44
C ALA A 188 -9.51 -4.60 -7.87
N GLN A 189 -10.69 -4.00 -8.03
CA GLN A 189 -11.16 -3.53 -9.33
C GLN A 189 -10.25 -2.44 -9.92
N LYS A 190 -9.80 -1.49 -9.11
CA LYS A 190 -8.90 -0.43 -9.56
C LYS A 190 -7.57 -1.01 -10.08
N HIS A 191 -7.06 -2.05 -9.42
CA HIS A 191 -5.87 -2.76 -9.91
C HIS A 191 -6.13 -3.47 -11.23
N TYR A 192 -7.28 -4.13 -11.39
CA TYR A 192 -7.68 -4.77 -12.64
C TYR A 192 -7.75 -3.76 -13.81
N GLU A 193 -8.35 -2.61 -13.59
CA GLU A 193 -8.44 -1.53 -14.59
C GLU A 193 -7.06 -0.98 -14.97
N SER A 194 -6.17 -0.82 -13.99
CA SER A 194 -4.78 -0.42 -14.24
C SER A 194 -4.04 -1.44 -15.11
N ASP A 195 -4.23 -2.74 -14.86
CA ASP A 195 -3.61 -3.81 -15.65
C ASP A 195 -4.13 -3.82 -17.10
N LEU A 196 -5.43 -3.56 -17.30
CA LEU A 196 -6.02 -3.41 -18.63
C LEU A 196 -5.42 -2.24 -19.40
N GLN A 197 -5.24 -1.08 -18.75
CA GLN A 197 -4.61 0.09 -19.37
C GLN A 197 -3.14 -0.16 -19.74
N LEU A 198 -2.39 -0.82 -18.86
CA LEU A 198 -1.00 -1.21 -19.13
C LEU A 198 -0.92 -2.17 -20.32
N PHE A 199 -1.82 -3.16 -20.40
CA PHE A 199 -1.90 -4.05 -21.54
C PHE A 199 -2.18 -3.27 -22.85
N SER A 200 -3.18 -2.39 -22.86
CA SER A 200 -3.50 -1.58 -24.04
C SER A 200 -2.31 -0.72 -24.49
N THR A 201 -1.63 -0.09 -23.54
CA THR A 201 -0.45 0.75 -23.81
C THR A 201 0.67 -0.07 -24.44
N ARG A 202 0.93 -1.28 -23.92
CA ARG A 202 1.94 -2.20 -24.46
C ARG A 202 1.59 -2.68 -25.87
N MET A 203 0.32 -2.96 -26.14
CA MET A 203 -0.13 -3.38 -27.48
C MET A 203 -0.03 -2.25 -28.51
N ASN A 204 -0.36 -1.01 -28.12
CA ASN A 204 -0.18 0.15 -28.99
C ASN A 204 1.30 0.40 -29.30
N LEU A 205 2.18 0.27 -28.30
CA LEU A 205 3.63 0.38 -28.49
C LEU A 205 4.16 -0.69 -29.45
N PHE A 206 3.70 -1.92 -29.31
CA PHE A 206 4.06 -3.01 -30.23
C PHE A 206 3.67 -2.70 -31.68
N LEU A 207 2.43 -2.27 -31.88
CA LEU A 207 1.93 -1.88 -33.20
C LEU A 207 2.79 -0.78 -33.82
N LEU A 208 3.14 0.24 -33.04
CA LEU A 208 3.98 1.34 -33.49
C LEU A 208 5.38 0.86 -33.90
N VAL A 209 6.04 0.07 -33.04
CA VAL A 209 7.40 -0.45 -33.29
C VAL A 209 7.43 -1.36 -34.51
N GLN A 210 6.49 -2.30 -34.61
CA GLN A 210 6.42 -3.21 -35.74
C GLN A 210 6.10 -2.50 -37.06
N SER A 211 5.16 -1.55 -37.04
CA SER A 211 4.82 -0.76 -38.23
C SER A 211 6.01 0.10 -38.69
N ALA A 212 6.75 0.69 -37.75
CA ALA A 212 7.97 1.45 -38.07
C ALA A 212 9.07 0.56 -38.66
N LEU A 213 9.27 -0.65 -38.13
CA LEU A 213 10.24 -1.62 -38.66
C LEU A 213 9.86 -2.05 -40.09
N VAL A 214 8.58 -2.35 -40.34
CA VAL A 214 8.09 -2.72 -41.68
C VAL A 214 8.21 -1.55 -42.67
N ALA A 215 7.92 -0.32 -42.24
CA ALA A 215 8.07 0.86 -43.09
C ALA A 215 9.55 1.14 -43.43
N LEU A 216 10.44 0.97 -42.45
CA LEU A 216 11.88 1.14 -42.64
C LEU A 216 12.43 0.10 -43.62
N THR A 217 12.05 -1.18 -43.49
CA THR A 217 12.50 -2.24 -44.40
C THR A 217 12.00 -2.03 -45.82
N ALA A 218 10.73 -1.62 -45.98
CA ALA A 218 10.18 -1.28 -47.30
C ALA A 218 10.93 -0.11 -47.94
N THR A 219 11.27 0.93 -47.16
CA THR A 219 12.00 2.10 -47.64
C THR A 219 13.43 1.74 -48.06
N LEU A 220 14.16 1.01 -47.22
CA LEU A 220 15.53 0.58 -47.50
C LEU A 220 15.61 -0.37 -48.71
N ALA A 221 14.62 -1.26 -48.86
CA ALA A 221 14.52 -2.13 -50.03
C ALA A 221 14.31 -1.31 -51.33
N SER A 222 13.54 -0.22 -51.29
CA SER A 222 13.29 0.64 -52.47
C SER A 222 14.52 1.44 -52.93
N GLN A 223 15.47 1.72 -52.03
CA GLN A 223 16.65 2.54 -52.31
C GLN A 223 17.86 1.73 -52.84
N ASN A 224 17.70 0.43 -53.08
CA ASN A 224 18.72 -0.45 -53.67
C ASN A 224 20.10 -0.37 -52.95
N VAL A 225 20.06 -0.20 -51.62
CA VAL A 225 21.26 -0.09 -50.78
C VAL A 225 21.95 -1.46 -50.74
N LYS A 226 23.17 -1.55 -51.30
CA LYS A 226 23.94 -2.79 -51.50
C LYS A 226 24.26 -3.60 -50.23
N GLU A 227 24.07 -3.03 -49.03
CA GLU A 227 24.37 -3.68 -47.74
C GLU A 227 23.13 -4.17 -46.98
N PHE A 228 21.93 -4.08 -47.56
CA PHE A 228 20.71 -4.45 -46.85
C PHE A 228 20.51 -5.98 -46.81
N ASP A 229 20.91 -6.63 -45.71
CA ASP A 229 20.55 -8.02 -45.45
C ASP A 229 19.10 -8.12 -44.93
N ALA A 230 18.17 -8.27 -45.88
CA ALA A 230 16.75 -8.47 -45.60
C ALA A 230 16.47 -9.65 -44.66
N LYS A 231 17.36 -10.66 -44.60
CA LYS A 231 17.21 -11.81 -43.71
C LYS A 231 17.50 -11.45 -42.27
N THR A 232 18.53 -10.64 -42.00
CA THR A 232 18.85 -10.20 -40.64
C THR A 232 17.74 -9.34 -40.05
N VAL A 233 17.21 -8.38 -40.84
CA VAL A 233 16.12 -7.52 -40.36
C VAL A 233 14.82 -8.29 -40.18
N SER A 234 14.52 -9.23 -41.07
CA SER A 234 13.33 -10.09 -40.94
C SER A 234 13.45 -11.05 -39.75
N ALA A 235 14.64 -11.60 -39.48
CA ALA A 235 14.90 -12.41 -38.29
C ALA A 235 14.71 -11.60 -37.00
N PHE A 236 15.18 -10.35 -36.96
CA PHE A 236 14.97 -9.46 -35.83
C PHE A 236 13.48 -9.13 -35.61
N GLY A 237 12.77 -8.76 -36.68
CA GLY A 237 11.33 -8.48 -36.63
C GLY A 237 10.50 -9.69 -36.18
N LEU A 238 10.86 -10.89 -36.66
CA LEU A 238 10.25 -12.16 -36.29
C LEU A 238 10.47 -12.51 -34.81
N LEU A 239 11.70 -12.35 -34.30
CA LEU A 239 12.03 -12.58 -32.89
C LEU A 239 11.24 -11.65 -31.98
N LEU A 240 11.17 -10.36 -32.34
CA LEU A 240 10.41 -9.36 -31.59
C LEU A 240 8.91 -9.66 -31.61
N ALA A 241 8.35 -10.04 -32.77
CA ALA A 241 6.93 -10.41 -32.89
C ALA A 241 6.59 -11.69 -32.11
N SER A 242 7.47 -12.68 -32.14
CA SER A 242 7.29 -13.96 -31.41
C SER A 242 7.37 -13.77 -29.89
N GLY A 243 8.34 -13.00 -29.40
CA GLY A 243 8.43 -12.64 -27.99
C GLY A 243 7.18 -11.88 -27.53
N TRP A 244 6.69 -10.96 -28.35
CA TRP A 244 5.48 -10.20 -28.03
C TRP A 244 4.21 -11.05 -28.05
N PHE A 245 4.13 -12.05 -28.93
CA PHE A 245 3.03 -13.02 -28.94
C PHE A 245 2.93 -13.77 -27.60
N VAL A 246 4.06 -14.24 -27.06
CA VAL A 246 4.11 -14.92 -25.76
C VAL A 246 3.64 -13.99 -24.63
N VAL A 247 4.07 -12.72 -24.65
CA VAL A 247 3.63 -11.71 -23.68
C VAL A 247 2.13 -11.44 -23.80
N ALA A 248 1.61 -11.30 -25.02
CA ALA A 248 0.20 -11.03 -25.28
C ALA A 248 -0.69 -12.22 -24.87
N ALA A 249 -0.26 -13.46 -25.15
CA ALA A 249 -0.95 -14.68 -24.75
C ALA A 249 -0.96 -14.85 -23.22
N SER A 250 0.18 -14.63 -22.56
CA SER A 250 0.28 -14.70 -21.10
C SER A 250 -0.59 -13.63 -20.43
N SER A 251 -0.60 -12.42 -20.98
CA SER A 251 -1.45 -11.32 -20.50
C SER A 251 -2.93 -11.62 -20.68
N TYR A 252 -3.33 -12.27 -21.78
CA TYR A 252 -4.70 -12.72 -21.99
C TYR A 252 -5.16 -13.69 -20.92
N VAL A 253 -4.35 -14.73 -20.63
CA VAL A 253 -4.65 -15.72 -19.59
C VAL A 253 -4.78 -15.05 -18.22
N TRP A 254 -3.86 -14.14 -17.89
CA TRP A 254 -3.90 -13.37 -16.64
C TRP A 254 -5.19 -12.56 -16.51
N ILE A 255 -5.49 -11.73 -17.51
CA ILE A 255 -6.67 -10.84 -17.51
C ILE A 255 -7.97 -11.64 -17.50
N HIS A 256 -8.03 -12.76 -18.21
CA HIS A 256 -9.18 -13.67 -18.21
C HIS A 256 -9.40 -14.29 -16.83
N THR A 257 -8.34 -14.78 -16.21
CA THR A 257 -8.40 -15.39 -14.87
C THR A 257 -8.83 -14.35 -13.83
N TRP A 258 -8.23 -13.16 -13.86
CA TRP A 258 -8.61 -12.04 -12.99
C TRP A 258 -10.07 -11.65 -13.16
N ARG A 259 -10.57 -11.60 -14.41
CA ARG A 259 -11.98 -11.31 -14.66
C ARG A 259 -12.89 -12.33 -13.99
N LEU A 260 -12.60 -13.62 -14.10
CA LEU A 260 -13.39 -14.67 -13.44
C LEU A 260 -13.32 -14.55 -11.91
N GLN A 261 -12.15 -14.23 -11.37
CA GLN A 261 -11.99 -14.00 -9.93
C GLN A 261 -12.77 -12.76 -9.46
N MET A 262 -12.75 -11.66 -10.21
CA MET A 262 -13.52 -10.44 -9.91
C MET A 262 -15.03 -10.68 -9.93
N ILE A 263 -15.53 -11.54 -10.83
CA ILE A 263 -16.93 -11.95 -10.84
C ILE A 263 -17.25 -12.77 -9.58
N LYS A 264 -16.43 -13.76 -9.24
CA LYS A 264 -16.61 -14.58 -8.03
C LYS A 264 -16.56 -13.74 -6.75
N LEU A 265 -15.61 -12.81 -6.67
CA LEU A 265 -15.47 -11.86 -5.56
C LEU A 265 -16.69 -10.94 -5.44
N GLY A 266 -17.22 -10.44 -6.56
CA GLY A 266 -18.42 -9.59 -6.56
C GLY A 266 -19.64 -10.35 -6.07
N LEU A 267 -19.82 -11.61 -6.50
CA LEU A 267 -20.90 -12.47 -6.04
C LEU A 267 -20.78 -12.77 -4.54
N ALA A 268 -19.58 -13.10 -4.06
CA ALA A 268 -19.32 -13.33 -2.64
C ALA A 268 -19.57 -12.06 -1.80
N ALA A 269 -19.13 -10.89 -2.28
CA ALA A 269 -19.41 -9.62 -1.62
C ALA A 269 -20.92 -9.31 -1.57
N GLN A 270 -21.65 -9.61 -2.63
CA GLN A 270 -23.11 -9.47 -2.67
C GLN A 270 -23.80 -10.43 -1.69
N GLU A 271 -23.36 -11.68 -1.59
CA GLU A 271 -23.90 -12.66 -0.64
C GLU A 271 -23.66 -12.24 0.81
N GLU A 272 -22.47 -11.69 1.10
CA GLU A 272 -22.10 -11.25 2.45
C GLU A 272 -22.80 -9.95 2.87
N THR A 273 -23.02 -9.03 1.93
CA THR A 273 -23.53 -7.68 2.22
C THR A 273 -25.00 -7.45 1.86
N GLY A 274 -25.61 -8.35 1.07
CA GLY A 274 -26.98 -8.20 0.55
C GLY A 274 -27.13 -7.15 -0.55
N VAL A 275 -26.04 -6.48 -0.96
CA VAL A 275 -26.04 -5.44 -1.99
C VAL A 275 -25.77 -6.07 -3.35
N SER A 276 -26.68 -5.90 -4.30
CA SER A 276 -26.51 -6.46 -5.64
C SER A 276 -25.32 -5.84 -6.37
N THR A 277 -24.57 -6.68 -7.10
CA THR A 277 -23.58 -6.25 -8.09
C THR A 277 -24.20 -5.66 -9.37
N SER A 278 -25.52 -5.77 -9.56
CA SER A 278 -26.27 -5.18 -10.68
C SER A 278 -27.02 -3.92 -10.21
N SER A 279 -27.05 -2.77 -10.87
CA SER A 279 -26.75 -2.41 -12.26
C SER A 279 -26.21 -0.98 -12.32
N ALA A 280 -24.90 -0.83 -12.25
CA ALA A 280 -24.14 0.30 -12.74
C ALA A 280 -22.71 -0.01 -12.35
N ALA A 281 -21.82 -0.30 -13.30
CA ALA A 281 -20.39 -0.22 -13.01
C ALA A 281 -19.94 1.25 -12.67
N PHE A 282 -20.89 2.19 -12.49
CA PHE A 282 -20.71 3.61 -12.78
C PHE A 282 -21.72 4.56 -12.09
N ASP A 283 -21.94 4.49 -10.78
CA ASP A 283 -22.40 5.73 -10.12
C ASP A 283 -21.78 5.92 -8.73
N ARG A 284 -20.94 6.95 -8.64
CA ARG A 284 -20.25 7.41 -7.43
C ARG A 284 -21.20 8.23 -6.55
N HIS A 285 -22.38 8.60 -7.05
CA HIS A 285 -23.34 9.47 -6.37
C HIS A 285 -24.48 8.73 -5.64
N THR A 286 -24.90 7.56 -6.07
CA THR A 286 -26.05 6.84 -5.46
C THR A 286 -25.79 6.27 -4.06
N ARG A 287 -24.53 6.23 -3.60
CA ARG A 287 -24.17 5.66 -2.28
C ARG A 287 -24.29 6.63 -1.10
N ARG A 288 -24.53 7.92 -1.35
CA ARG A 288 -24.68 8.89 -0.24
C ARG A 288 -26.07 8.85 0.40
N ASP A 289 -27.08 8.41 -0.33
CA ASP A 289 -28.47 8.44 0.12
C ASP A 289 -29.11 7.05 -0.01
N LEU A 290 -28.92 6.20 1.00
CA LEU A 290 -29.57 4.89 1.09
C LEU A 290 -31.04 5.05 1.54
N HIS A 291 -31.93 5.37 0.59
CA HIS A 291 -33.32 4.95 0.63
C HIS A 291 -33.67 4.12 -0.61
N ILE A 292 -34.49 3.09 -0.39
CA ILE A 292 -34.80 1.99 -1.31
C ILE A 292 -35.55 2.49 -2.55
N GLY A 293 -35.17 1.95 -3.72
CA GLY A 293 -36.09 1.70 -4.83
C GLY A 293 -35.76 2.43 -6.14
N SER A 294 -35.46 1.68 -7.20
CA SER A 294 -36.34 1.56 -8.37
C SER A 294 -35.61 1.09 -9.65
N ARG A 295 -36.41 0.49 -10.53
CA ARG A 295 -36.10 -0.02 -11.87
C ARG A 295 -35.75 1.14 -12.84
N ALA A 296 -34.53 1.17 -13.36
CA ALA A 296 -34.12 1.67 -14.69
C ALA A 296 -32.58 1.59 -14.73
N ALA A 297 -31.88 1.16 -15.78
CA ALA A 297 -32.12 1.36 -17.19
C ALA A 297 -31.55 0.18 -18.02
N LYS A 298 -32.30 -0.21 -19.04
CA LYS A 298 -31.89 -1.15 -20.10
C LYS A 298 -31.68 -0.36 -21.39
N LEU A 299 -30.43 -0.05 -21.77
CA LEU A 299 -29.91 0.00 -23.15
C LEU A 299 -28.46 0.53 -23.18
N PRO A 300 -27.63 0.13 -24.16
CA PRO A 300 -26.99 -1.17 -24.20
C PRO A 300 -25.50 -1.03 -23.83
N GLU A 301 -25.09 -1.81 -22.83
CA GLU A 301 -23.70 -2.11 -22.45
C GLU A 301 -22.82 -2.60 -23.63
N VAL A 302 -23.40 -2.85 -24.80
CA VAL A 302 -22.75 -3.43 -25.97
C VAL A 302 -21.68 -2.50 -26.57
N ILE A 303 -21.80 -1.17 -26.43
CA ILE A 303 -20.89 -0.22 -27.11
C ILE A 303 -19.76 0.29 -26.20
N SER A 304 -19.95 0.38 -24.86
CA SER A 304 -18.87 0.79 -23.95
C SER A 304 -17.81 -0.30 -23.71
N TRP A 305 -18.03 -1.49 -24.25
CA TRP A 305 -17.17 -2.68 -24.13
C TRP A 305 -16.03 -2.75 -25.15
N TYR A 306 -15.87 -1.74 -26.00
CA TYR A 306 -14.98 -1.78 -27.17
C TYR A 306 -13.47 -1.68 -26.91
N VAL A 307 -13.01 -1.69 -25.66
CA VAL A 307 -11.56 -1.74 -25.34
C VAL A 307 -11.29 -2.76 -24.24
N ARG A 308 -11.61 -4.02 -24.50
CA ARG A 308 -11.06 -5.15 -23.74
C ARG A 308 -10.07 -5.92 -24.61
N PRO A 309 -9.01 -6.53 -24.04
CA PRO A 309 -8.13 -7.46 -24.75
C PRO A 309 -9.01 -8.54 -25.38
N THR A 310 -9.30 -8.37 -26.66
CA THR A 310 -10.01 -9.39 -27.42
C THR A 310 -8.98 -10.41 -27.83
N LEU A 311 -9.42 -11.65 -27.99
CA LEU A 311 -8.60 -12.70 -28.59
C LEU A 311 -7.95 -12.19 -29.90
N ILE A 312 -8.66 -11.33 -30.64
CA ILE A 312 -8.18 -10.61 -31.83
C ILE A 312 -6.92 -9.78 -31.54
N SER A 313 -6.92 -8.91 -30.52
CA SER A 313 -5.75 -8.09 -30.15
C SER A 313 -4.55 -8.95 -29.76
N CYS A 314 -4.77 -10.09 -29.10
CA CYS A 314 -3.71 -10.99 -28.66
C CYS A 314 -3.13 -11.84 -29.80
N LEU A 315 -3.91 -12.11 -30.86
CA LEU A 315 -3.46 -12.82 -32.05
C LEU A 315 -2.76 -11.90 -33.07
N LEU A 316 -2.87 -10.59 -32.89
CA LEU A 316 -2.32 -9.60 -33.82
C LEU A 316 -0.81 -9.76 -34.10
N PRO A 317 0.05 -10.16 -33.13
CA PRO A 317 1.45 -10.50 -33.41
C PRO A 317 1.65 -11.63 -34.43
N LEU A 318 0.69 -12.56 -34.59
CA LEU A 318 0.78 -13.65 -35.59
C LEU A 318 0.76 -13.11 -37.02
N LEU A 319 0.04 -12.01 -37.28
CA LEU A 319 0.04 -11.35 -38.58
C LEU A 319 1.42 -10.78 -38.91
N PHE A 320 2.09 -10.18 -37.93
CA PHE A 320 3.47 -9.69 -38.11
C PHE A 320 4.47 -10.82 -38.28
N ILE A 321 4.32 -11.92 -37.54
CA ILE A 321 5.13 -13.14 -37.73
C ILE A 321 5.02 -13.63 -39.18
N ALA A 322 3.80 -13.76 -39.70
CA ALA A 322 3.58 -14.15 -41.10
C ALA A 322 4.20 -13.15 -42.09
N GLY A 323 4.06 -11.84 -41.82
CA GLY A 323 4.65 -10.77 -42.62
C GLY A 323 6.19 -10.84 -42.66
N TRP A 324 6.85 -11.08 -41.53
CA TRP A 324 8.31 -11.21 -41.47
C TRP A 324 8.83 -12.48 -42.15
N ILE A 325 8.11 -13.60 -42.03
CA ILE A 325 8.42 -14.82 -42.78
C ILE A 325 8.33 -14.55 -44.28
N TYR A 326 7.29 -13.82 -44.71
CA TYR A 326 7.11 -13.48 -46.11
C TYR A 326 8.26 -12.61 -46.65
N ILE A 327 8.59 -11.51 -45.94
CA ILE A 327 9.66 -10.57 -46.36
C ILE A 327 11.03 -11.24 -46.39
N GLY A 328 11.36 -12.09 -45.41
CA GLY A 328 12.70 -12.67 -45.29
C GLY A 328 12.95 -13.89 -46.15
N TRP A 329 11.91 -14.68 -46.47
CA TRP A 329 12.08 -16.02 -47.06
C TRP A 329 11.18 -16.35 -48.25
N LEU A 330 10.05 -15.65 -48.45
CA LEU A 330 9.11 -15.95 -49.56
C LEU A 330 9.11 -14.90 -50.67
N ARG A 331 9.61 -13.69 -50.40
CA ARG A 331 9.84 -12.64 -51.39
C ARG A 331 11.22 -12.85 -52.04
N LEU A 332 11.30 -13.86 -52.91
CA LEU A 332 12.33 -13.98 -53.95
C LEU A 332 11.87 -13.22 -55.19
#